data_AF-A0A971QHG4-F1
#
_entry.id   AF-A0A971QHG4-F1
#
_cell.length_a   1.000
_cell.length_b   1.000
_cell.length_c   1.000
_cell.angle_alpha   90.00
_cell.angle_beta   90.00
_cell.angle_gamma   90.00
#
_symmetry.space_group_name_H-M   'P 1'
#
loop_
_entity.id
_entity.type
_entity.pdbx_description
1 polymer ?
#
loop_
_entity_poly.entity_id
_entity_poly.type
_entity_poly.pdbx_seq_one_letter_code
_entity_poly.pdbx_strand_id
1 'polypeptide(L)'
;DGGGFAITSGTLVDAPKLESLTNADVAFAGPGTLNAPLLTSFAGSTLTLKNPAQVVTTAGLSQIDNARFLLSNATTFNQITDNDYVITSSAVANTTVMSAAYPGTALDASSLTSIDSYTDFYGTHTRTISATDGGFIDLSGVTLLRGGSGTYGGLDLVRVVATTGGEVDLSSLTTVQGYARLEALAGGALRFGDLAMTSNTDIAADDLGSTIIASSLMLEPSATVAITDGAEIELAGSLQNAMTNAAAFNMDTGLLRILGTGLPWLEVAGQDLGALVTSGNFGMMQLVVGSPTDTVTAILTDIYDNDGLGQDAREALYLFGSGGLDGLAMYGGSQLVIGDVPVYAFIDGSMIELHSLFGAGQTVLPFNIGRNDGYLVIPEPATVVLLVLGWALVRRRVPRRRV
;
A
#
# COMPACT_ATOMS: atom_id res chain seq x y z
N ASP A 1 33.16 14.82 -10.30
CA ASP A 1 32.18 15.88 -10.59
C ASP A 1 31.98 16.06 -12.09
N GLY A 2 30.87 15.49 -12.58
CA GLY A 2 30.50 15.51 -14.00
C GLY A 2 31.23 14.42 -14.81
N GLY A 3 30.52 13.73 -15.69
CA GLY A 3 31.06 12.69 -16.58
C GLY A 3 30.41 11.33 -16.37
N GLY A 4 31.12 10.26 -16.70
CA GLY A 4 30.54 8.91 -16.59
C GLY A 4 31.42 7.82 -17.17
N PHE A 5 31.04 6.57 -16.90
CA PHE A 5 31.62 5.41 -17.56
C PHE A 5 30.65 4.90 -18.62
N ALA A 6 31.08 4.96 -19.89
CA ALA A 6 30.46 4.22 -20.98
C ALA A 6 31.24 2.93 -21.19
N ILE A 7 30.86 1.88 -20.46
CA ILE A 7 31.60 0.61 -20.43
C ILE A 7 31.21 -0.21 -21.66
N THR A 8 32.16 -0.40 -22.57
CA THR A 8 31.96 -1.21 -23.77
C THR A 8 31.91 -2.70 -23.43
N SER A 9 31.32 -3.48 -24.33
CA SER A 9 31.17 -4.93 -24.14
C SER A 9 32.50 -5.63 -23.89
N GLY A 10 32.57 -6.46 -22.84
CA GLY A 10 33.76 -7.21 -22.42
C GLY A 10 34.80 -6.40 -21.65
N THR A 11 34.55 -5.12 -21.37
CA THR A 11 35.51 -4.26 -20.68
C THR A 11 35.42 -4.40 -19.16
N LEU A 12 36.59 -4.46 -18.51
CA LEU A 12 36.78 -4.24 -17.09
C LEU A 12 37.26 -2.80 -16.87
N VAL A 13 36.48 -2.01 -16.13
CA VAL A 13 36.93 -0.77 -15.52
C VAL A 13 37.37 -1.10 -14.09
N ASP A 14 38.67 -1.19 -13.87
CA ASP A 14 39.25 -1.41 -12.54
C ASP A 14 39.65 -0.08 -11.91
N ALA A 15 38.90 0.33 -10.89
CA ALA A 15 39.04 1.60 -10.19
C ALA A 15 39.21 1.36 -8.66
N PRO A 16 40.26 0.64 -8.23
CA PRO A 16 40.40 0.14 -6.86
C PRO A 16 40.58 1.23 -5.80
N LYS A 17 40.76 2.48 -6.21
CA LYS A 17 40.93 3.66 -5.34
C LYS A 17 39.80 4.69 -5.49
N LEU A 18 38.77 4.39 -6.29
CA LEU A 18 37.65 5.30 -6.49
C LEU A 18 36.75 5.24 -5.26
N GLU A 19 36.72 6.32 -4.48
CA GLU A 19 35.92 6.43 -3.26
C GLU A 19 34.59 7.16 -3.51
N SER A 20 34.56 8.05 -4.49
CA SER A 20 33.41 8.89 -4.80
C SER A 20 33.24 9.04 -6.32
N LEU A 21 32.01 8.88 -6.78
CA LEU A 21 31.60 9.05 -8.17
C LEU A 21 30.27 9.81 -8.19
N THR A 22 30.38 11.14 -8.17
CA THR A 22 29.27 12.08 -8.03
C THR A 22 28.91 12.74 -9.36
N ASN A 23 27.60 12.99 -9.54
CA ASN A 23 27.04 13.63 -10.73
C ASN A 23 27.52 12.97 -12.03
N ALA A 24 27.48 11.63 -12.07
CA ALA A 24 28.03 10.83 -13.16
C ALA A 24 27.05 9.78 -13.69
N ASP A 25 27.22 9.37 -14.95
CA ASP A 25 26.44 8.29 -15.55
C ASP A 25 27.28 7.01 -15.70
N VAL A 26 26.84 5.91 -15.13
CA VAL A 26 27.43 4.57 -15.32
C VAL A 26 26.49 3.74 -16.17
N ALA A 27 26.91 3.50 -17.42
CA ALA A 27 26.15 2.74 -18.39
C ALA A 27 27.04 1.75 -19.15
N PHE A 28 26.43 0.65 -19.58
CA PHE A 28 27.09 -0.44 -20.26
C PHE A 28 26.49 -0.65 -21.66
N ALA A 29 27.34 -0.84 -22.67
CA ALA A 29 26.89 -1.17 -24.03
C ALA A 29 26.70 -2.69 -24.25
N GLY A 30 27.04 -3.53 -23.26
CA GLY A 30 26.95 -4.99 -23.30
C GLY A 30 27.36 -5.59 -21.94
N PRO A 31 27.72 -6.89 -21.88
CA PRO A 31 28.40 -7.47 -20.71
C PRO A 31 29.64 -6.66 -20.32
N GLY A 32 29.97 -6.55 -19.04
CA GLY A 32 31.14 -5.78 -18.60
C GLY A 32 31.21 -5.64 -17.09
N THR A 33 32.30 -5.08 -16.57
CA THR A 33 32.52 -4.95 -15.13
C THR A 33 33.02 -3.56 -14.75
N LEU A 34 32.43 -2.98 -13.71
CA LEU A 34 32.99 -1.88 -12.94
C LEU A 34 33.43 -2.42 -11.57
N ASN A 35 34.73 -2.44 -11.31
CA ASN A 35 35.29 -2.83 -10.02
C ASN A 35 35.80 -1.59 -9.28
N ALA A 36 34.99 -1.06 -8.37
CA ALA A 36 35.31 0.11 -7.55
C ALA A 36 35.10 -0.22 -6.05
N PRO A 37 35.89 -1.14 -5.47
CA PRO A 37 35.66 -1.70 -4.13
C PRO A 37 35.77 -0.72 -2.96
N LEU A 38 36.16 0.55 -3.19
CA LEU A 38 36.17 1.60 -2.18
C LEU A 38 35.07 2.65 -2.40
N LEU A 39 34.25 2.51 -3.45
CA LEU A 39 33.22 3.48 -3.80
C LEU A 39 32.08 3.42 -2.79
N THR A 40 31.89 4.52 -2.07
CA THR A 40 30.80 4.69 -1.08
C THR A 40 29.86 5.83 -1.42
N SER A 41 30.32 6.83 -2.19
CA SER A 41 29.49 7.96 -2.61
C SER A 41 29.12 7.91 -4.08
N PHE A 42 27.82 7.90 -4.36
CA PHE A 42 27.24 7.89 -5.70
C PHE A 42 26.20 9.00 -5.88
N ALA A 43 26.31 10.08 -5.08
CA ALA A 43 25.34 11.16 -5.05
C ALA A 43 25.20 11.86 -6.41
N GLY A 44 23.96 12.10 -6.83
CA GLY A 44 23.60 12.73 -8.11
C GLY A 44 23.92 11.89 -9.35
N SER A 45 24.36 10.64 -9.19
CA SER A 45 24.80 9.77 -10.29
C SER A 45 23.72 8.79 -10.73
N THR A 46 23.76 8.36 -11.99
CA THR A 46 22.85 7.34 -12.54
C THR A 46 23.59 6.03 -12.75
N LEU A 47 23.05 4.92 -12.25
CA LEU A 47 23.46 3.56 -12.62
C LEU A 47 22.39 2.93 -13.52
N THR A 48 22.79 2.47 -14.71
CA THR A 48 21.91 1.73 -15.62
C THR A 48 22.43 0.31 -15.86
N LEU A 49 21.65 -0.70 -15.48
CA LEU A 49 21.93 -2.11 -15.73
C LEU A 49 20.81 -2.73 -16.59
N LYS A 50 21.18 -3.36 -17.71
CA LYS A 50 20.23 -3.92 -18.69
C LYS A 50 20.57 -5.34 -19.16
N ASN A 51 21.64 -5.93 -18.62
CA ASN A 51 22.10 -7.26 -18.98
C ASN A 51 22.66 -7.96 -17.73
N PRO A 52 22.27 -9.21 -17.43
CA PRO A 52 22.68 -9.90 -16.20
C PRO A 52 24.19 -10.18 -16.11
N ALA A 53 24.93 -10.05 -17.23
CA ALA A 53 26.39 -10.12 -17.26
C ALA A 53 27.09 -8.77 -17.01
N GLN A 54 26.35 -7.74 -16.62
CA GLN A 54 26.91 -6.47 -16.13
C GLN A 54 27.13 -6.57 -14.63
N VAL A 55 28.37 -6.35 -14.19
CA VAL A 55 28.76 -6.47 -12.80
C VAL A 55 29.29 -5.13 -12.30
N VAL A 56 28.76 -4.67 -11.16
CA VAL A 56 29.25 -3.49 -10.46
C VAL A 56 29.65 -3.92 -9.05
N THR A 57 30.86 -3.58 -8.63
CA THR A 57 31.35 -3.82 -7.27
C THR A 57 31.71 -2.49 -6.63
N THR A 58 31.18 -2.25 -5.44
CA THR A 58 31.34 -1.05 -4.60
C THR A 58 31.71 -1.44 -3.17
N ALA A 59 32.00 -0.47 -2.30
CA ALA A 59 32.15 -0.71 -0.86
C ALA A 59 30.81 -0.82 -0.11
N GLY A 60 29.68 -0.72 -0.83
CA GLY A 60 28.39 -0.33 -0.26
C GLY A 60 28.21 1.18 -0.39
N LEU A 61 27.21 1.59 -1.16
CA LEU A 61 26.88 2.98 -1.40
C LEU A 61 26.12 3.54 -0.19
N SER A 62 26.84 4.30 0.63
CA SER A 62 26.33 4.92 1.86
C SER A 62 26.00 6.40 1.71
N GLN A 63 26.12 6.95 0.50
CA GLN A 63 25.74 8.32 0.13
C GLN A 63 25.16 8.30 -1.28
N ILE A 64 23.84 8.18 -1.38
CA ILE A 64 23.11 8.05 -2.65
C ILE A 64 22.19 9.23 -2.96
N ASP A 65 22.33 10.36 -2.26
CA ASP A 65 21.49 11.55 -2.46
C ASP A 65 21.34 11.91 -3.93
N ASN A 66 20.09 12.01 -4.41
CA ASN A 66 19.72 12.30 -5.80
C ASN A 66 20.31 11.34 -6.84
N ALA A 67 20.86 10.19 -6.44
CA ALA A 67 21.28 9.15 -7.35
C ALA A 67 20.06 8.53 -8.05
N ARG A 68 20.30 7.78 -9.12
CA ARG A 68 19.26 7.06 -9.86
C ARG A 68 19.72 5.64 -10.16
N PHE A 69 18.82 4.66 -9.97
CA PHE A 69 19.09 3.24 -10.20
C PHE A 69 18.07 2.69 -11.18
N LEU A 70 18.52 2.37 -12.40
CA LEU A 70 17.66 1.96 -13.51
C LEU A 70 18.04 0.54 -13.96
N LEU A 71 17.30 -0.45 -13.46
CA LEU A 71 17.58 -1.86 -13.71
C LEU A 71 16.53 -2.47 -14.64
N SER A 72 16.97 -3.35 -15.55
CA SER A 72 16.09 -4.19 -16.37
C SER A 72 16.74 -5.51 -16.78
N ASN A 73 15.93 -6.44 -17.30
CA ASN A 73 16.37 -7.70 -17.92
C ASN A 73 17.19 -8.60 -16.99
N ALA A 74 16.60 -9.05 -15.88
CA ALA A 74 17.21 -9.96 -14.91
C ALA A 74 18.50 -9.45 -14.25
N THR A 75 18.66 -8.13 -14.15
CA THR A 75 19.79 -7.50 -13.46
C THR A 75 19.51 -7.34 -11.97
N THR A 76 20.56 -7.41 -11.15
CA THR A 76 20.46 -7.18 -9.71
C THR A 76 21.44 -6.11 -9.26
N PHE A 77 21.02 -5.29 -8.30
CA PHE A 77 21.89 -4.37 -7.58
C PHE A 77 21.49 -4.34 -6.12
N ASN A 78 22.42 -4.71 -5.24
CA ASN A 78 22.19 -4.95 -3.81
C ASN A 78 23.30 -4.39 -2.95
N GLN A 79 23.87 -3.26 -3.39
CA GLN A 79 25.01 -2.63 -2.74
C GLN A 79 24.66 -1.23 -2.25
N ILE A 80 23.40 -0.96 -1.94
CA ILE A 80 22.99 0.24 -1.22
C ILE A 80 23.09 -0.07 0.27
N THR A 81 23.85 0.75 0.99
CA THR A 81 24.02 0.67 2.46
C THR A 81 23.66 1.96 3.16
N ASP A 82 23.21 2.96 2.40
CA ASP A 82 22.67 4.21 2.92
C ASP A 82 21.39 3.92 3.74
N ASN A 83 21.10 4.76 4.72
CA ASN A 83 19.87 4.67 5.51
C ASN A 83 18.87 5.77 5.11
N ASP A 84 19.34 6.86 4.49
CA ASP A 84 18.54 8.03 4.17
C ASP A 84 18.73 8.38 2.70
N TYR A 85 17.67 8.26 1.91
CA TYR A 85 17.72 8.61 0.50
C TYR A 85 17.09 9.97 0.24
N VAL A 86 17.93 11.01 0.12
CA VAL A 86 17.46 12.37 -0.12
C VAL A 86 17.38 12.66 -1.61
N ILE A 87 16.18 12.95 -2.11
CA ILE A 87 15.88 13.22 -3.53
C ILE A 87 15.30 14.63 -3.75
N THR A 88 15.80 15.61 -2.99
CA THR A 88 15.30 16.99 -2.99
C THR A 88 15.84 17.87 -4.12
N SER A 89 16.76 17.41 -4.96
CA SER A 89 17.26 18.23 -6.07
C SER A 89 16.19 18.44 -7.16
N SER A 90 16.16 19.64 -7.74
CA SER A 90 15.34 19.91 -8.93
C SER A 90 15.87 19.18 -10.18
N ALA A 91 17.14 18.74 -10.18
CA ALA A 91 17.74 18.01 -11.30
C ALA A 91 17.14 16.60 -11.49
N VAL A 92 16.57 16.01 -10.44
CA VAL A 92 15.88 14.71 -10.49
C VAL A 92 14.36 14.85 -10.45
N ALA A 93 13.85 16.08 -10.55
CA ALA A 93 12.43 16.33 -10.61
C ALA A 93 11.85 15.82 -11.95
N ASN A 94 10.63 15.26 -11.92
CA ASN A 94 9.98 14.65 -13.09
C ASN A 94 10.79 13.50 -13.70
N THR A 95 11.49 12.73 -12.86
CA THR A 95 12.27 11.56 -13.28
C THR A 95 11.91 10.32 -12.48
N THR A 96 12.22 9.15 -13.05
CA THR A 96 12.29 7.89 -12.31
C THR A 96 13.66 7.81 -11.63
N VAL A 97 13.63 7.69 -10.30
CA VAL A 97 14.81 7.62 -9.44
C VAL A 97 15.20 6.17 -9.13
N MET A 98 14.23 5.26 -9.07
CA MET A 98 14.46 3.81 -8.95
C MET A 98 13.54 3.08 -9.92
N SER A 99 14.10 2.16 -10.72
CA SER A 99 13.29 1.26 -11.55
C SER A 99 13.82 -0.15 -11.59
N ALA A 100 12.90 -1.12 -11.56
CA ALA A 100 13.15 -2.53 -11.81
C ALA A 100 12.13 -3.05 -12.84
N ALA A 101 12.61 -3.53 -13.99
CA ALA A 101 11.74 -4.01 -15.06
C ALA A 101 12.11 -5.42 -15.54
N TYR A 102 11.09 -6.22 -15.84
CA TYR A 102 11.17 -7.62 -16.32
C TYR A 102 11.49 -8.65 -15.22
N PRO A 103 11.10 -9.93 -15.43
CA PRO A 103 11.28 -10.97 -14.42
C PRO A 103 12.76 -11.18 -14.06
N GLY A 104 13.01 -11.39 -12.77
CA GLY A 104 14.35 -11.60 -12.21
C GLY A 104 15.17 -10.33 -12.02
N THR A 105 14.65 -9.15 -12.39
CA THR A 105 15.29 -7.88 -12.05
C THR A 105 14.96 -7.49 -10.62
N ALA A 106 15.99 -7.19 -9.82
CA ALA A 106 15.82 -6.80 -8.42
C ALA A 106 16.73 -5.62 -8.03
N LEU A 107 16.14 -4.56 -7.49
CA LEU A 107 16.86 -3.51 -6.77
C LEU A 107 16.68 -3.75 -5.28
N ASP A 108 17.76 -4.05 -4.57
CA ASP A 108 17.76 -4.17 -3.12
C ASP A 108 18.26 -2.85 -2.50
N ALA A 109 17.32 -2.14 -1.89
CA ALA A 109 17.53 -0.93 -1.10
C ALA A 109 16.91 -1.11 0.30
N SER A 110 16.88 -2.34 0.81
CA SER A 110 16.32 -2.73 2.12
C SER A 110 17.01 -2.06 3.31
N SER A 111 18.22 -1.53 3.12
CA SER A 111 18.95 -0.73 4.12
C SER A 111 18.36 0.66 4.35
N LEU A 112 17.60 1.20 3.37
CA LEU A 112 16.97 2.50 3.52
C LEU A 112 15.91 2.44 4.61
N THR A 113 15.97 3.40 5.52
CA THR A 113 14.96 3.62 6.57
C THR A 113 14.08 4.82 6.28
N SER A 114 14.57 5.77 5.48
CA SER A 114 13.82 6.92 5.02
C SER A 114 14.07 7.27 3.54
N ILE A 115 13.02 7.79 2.89
CA ILE A 115 13.11 8.44 1.58
C ILE A 115 12.58 9.86 1.76
N ASP A 116 13.37 10.85 1.38
CA ASP A 116 13.09 12.27 1.62
C ASP A 116 13.10 13.09 0.34
N SER A 117 11.90 13.50 -0.09
CA SER A 117 11.66 14.46 -1.17
C SER A 117 11.02 15.75 -0.64
N TYR A 118 11.13 16.05 0.66
CA TYR A 118 10.38 17.13 1.33
C TYR A 118 10.90 18.53 0.98
N THR A 119 10.58 18.95 -0.23
CA THR A 119 10.90 20.25 -0.83
C THR A 119 9.71 20.74 -1.66
N ASP A 120 9.70 22.03 -1.97
CA ASP A 120 8.66 22.68 -2.79
C ASP A 120 9.36 23.51 -3.87
N PHE A 121 9.12 23.16 -5.13
CA PHE A 121 9.64 23.85 -6.29
C PHE A 121 8.50 24.41 -7.14
N TYR A 122 8.75 25.53 -7.82
CA TYR A 122 7.75 26.09 -8.73
C TYR A 122 7.40 25.13 -9.87
N GLY A 123 6.17 24.61 -9.88
CA GLY A 123 5.65 23.69 -10.90
C GLY A 123 5.17 22.37 -10.32
N THR A 124 4.83 21.41 -11.18
CA THR A 124 4.51 20.04 -10.76
C THR A 124 5.78 19.19 -10.86
N HIS A 125 6.23 18.61 -9.75
CA HIS A 125 7.39 17.73 -9.73
C HIS A 125 7.08 16.38 -9.13
N THR A 126 7.20 15.34 -9.96
CA THR A 126 7.04 13.95 -9.53
C THR A 126 8.39 13.25 -9.53
N ARG A 127 8.74 12.60 -8.43
CA ARG A 127 9.86 11.63 -8.40
C ARG A 127 9.29 10.23 -8.30
N THR A 128 9.65 9.38 -9.25
CA THR A 128 9.00 8.07 -9.42
C THR A 128 9.91 6.93 -8.98
N ILE A 129 9.36 6.02 -8.19
CA ILE A 129 9.89 4.67 -7.91
C ILE A 129 8.96 3.70 -8.64
N SER A 130 9.51 2.84 -9.51
CA SER A 130 8.71 2.04 -10.43
C SER A 130 9.18 0.59 -10.56
N ALA A 131 8.34 -0.36 -10.19
CA ALA A 131 8.53 -1.77 -10.52
C ALA A 131 7.55 -2.18 -11.63
N THR A 132 8.04 -2.79 -12.71
CA THR A 132 7.20 -3.14 -13.88
C THR A 132 7.51 -4.52 -14.44
N ASP A 133 6.55 -5.14 -15.12
CA ASP A 133 6.73 -6.38 -15.90
C ASP A 133 7.37 -7.54 -15.09
N GLY A 134 7.06 -7.67 -13.81
CA GLY A 134 7.66 -8.70 -12.95
C GLY A 134 8.99 -8.32 -12.28
N GLY A 135 9.41 -7.05 -12.37
CA GLY A 135 10.55 -6.52 -11.62
C GLY A 135 10.23 -6.31 -10.13
N PHE A 136 11.25 -6.36 -9.28
CA PHE A 136 11.12 -6.21 -7.82
C PHE A 136 12.00 -5.07 -7.29
N ILE A 137 11.44 -4.25 -6.39
CA ILE A 137 12.18 -3.25 -5.62
C ILE A 137 11.96 -3.53 -4.13
N ASP A 138 13.04 -3.82 -3.42
CA ASP A 138 13.04 -3.99 -1.97
C ASP A 138 13.29 -2.65 -1.28
N LEU A 139 12.26 -2.12 -0.61
CA LEU A 139 12.32 -0.98 0.30
C LEU A 139 11.79 -1.39 1.68
N SER A 140 11.92 -2.67 2.04
CA SER A 140 11.33 -3.26 3.23
C SER A 140 11.83 -2.64 4.53
N GLY A 141 12.98 -1.97 4.54
CA GLY A 141 13.49 -1.20 5.69
C GLY A 141 12.85 0.19 5.85
N VAL A 142 12.17 0.73 4.83
CA VAL A 142 11.68 2.10 4.83
C VAL A 142 10.52 2.22 5.82
N THR A 143 10.68 3.06 6.83
CA THR A 143 9.65 3.34 7.83
C THR A 143 8.97 4.69 7.63
N LEU A 144 9.67 5.61 6.96
CA LEU A 144 9.23 6.97 6.69
C LEU A 144 9.41 7.32 5.20
N LEU A 145 8.30 7.68 4.54
CA LEU A 145 8.32 8.30 3.22
C LEU A 145 7.92 9.77 3.36
N ARG A 146 8.85 10.68 3.09
CA ARG A 146 8.54 12.12 2.97
C ARG A 146 8.41 12.47 1.49
N GLY A 147 7.17 12.63 1.04
CA GLY A 147 6.81 13.12 -0.27
C GLY A 147 7.18 14.59 -0.48
N GLY A 148 6.68 15.19 -1.57
CA GLY A 148 6.88 16.63 -1.79
C GLY A 148 6.11 17.48 -0.78
N SER A 149 6.60 18.68 -0.49
CA SER A 149 6.14 19.46 0.67
C SER A 149 5.11 20.55 0.35
N GLY A 150 4.85 20.83 -0.94
CA GLY A 150 4.05 21.98 -1.30
C GLY A 150 3.34 21.88 -2.65
N THR A 151 2.55 22.92 -2.90
CA THR A 151 1.71 23.07 -4.09
C THR A 151 2.09 24.33 -4.88
N TYR A 152 3.34 24.82 -4.75
CA TYR A 152 3.72 26.10 -5.33
C TYR A 152 3.81 26.01 -6.85
N GLY A 153 2.77 26.48 -7.55
CA GLY A 153 2.71 26.42 -9.02
C GLY A 153 2.39 25.02 -9.59
N GLY A 154 2.21 24.02 -8.73
CA GLY A 154 1.89 22.64 -9.06
C GLY A 154 2.17 21.73 -7.85
N LEU A 155 1.82 20.45 -7.93
CA LEU A 155 2.00 19.50 -6.83
C LEU A 155 3.41 18.87 -6.90
N ASP A 156 4.17 18.98 -5.81
CA ASP A 156 5.40 18.20 -5.64
C ASP A 156 5.07 16.91 -4.89
N LEU A 157 5.43 15.75 -5.46
CA LEU A 157 5.11 14.45 -4.86
C LEU A 157 6.14 13.36 -5.14
N VAL A 158 6.11 12.33 -4.29
CA VAL A 158 6.74 11.03 -4.59
C VAL A 158 5.68 10.06 -5.07
N ARG A 159 5.95 9.41 -6.20
CA ARG A 159 5.10 8.38 -6.78
C ARG A 159 5.77 7.03 -6.65
N VAL A 160 5.17 6.10 -5.92
CA VAL A 160 5.57 4.69 -5.91
C VAL A 160 4.55 3.93 -6.74
N VAL A 161 4.99 3.24 -7.78
CA VAL A 161 4.11 2.49 -8.66
C VAL A 161 4.65 1.09 -8.91
N ALA A 162 3.76 0.10 -8.84
CA ALA A 162 3.97 -1.25 -9.31
C ALA A 162 2.99 -1.55 -10.45
N THR A 163 3.46 -2.04 -11.60
CA THR A 163 2.60 -2.43 -12.73
C THR A 163 2.94 -3.76 -13.36
N THR A 164 1.97 -4.42 -14.00
CA THR A 164 2.21 -5.62 -14.84
C THR A 164 2.97 -6.72 -14.10
N GLY A 165 2.55 -7.07 -12.88
CA GLY A 165 3.24 -8.05 -12.03
C GLY A 165 4.51 -7.55 -11.36
N GLY A 166 4.88 -6.27 -11.54
CA GLY A 166 5.94 -5.65 -10.75
C GLY A 166 5.55 -5.53 -9.28
N GLU A 167 6.55 -5.49 -8.40
CA GLU A 167 6.36 -5.46 -6.96
C GLU A 167 7.28 -4.44 -6.29
N VAL A 168 6.74 -3.67 -5.33
CA VAL A 168 7.55 -2.84 -4.41
C VAL A 168 7.22 -3.22 -2.98
N ASP A 169 8.23 -3.65 -2.23
CA ASP A 169 8.09 -4.00 -0.82
C ASP A 169 8.36 -2.78 0.06
N LEU A 170 7.35 -2.29 0.76
CA LEU A 170 7.40 -1.23 1.78
C LEU A 170 6.85 -1.77 3.12
N SER A 171 7.10 -3.05 3.42
CA SER A 171 6.50 -3.76 4.57
C SER A 171 6.79 -3.16 5.95
N SER A 172 7.78 -2.28 6.10
CA SER A 172 8.00 -1.51 7.33
C SER A 172 7.44 -0.08 7.29
N LEU A 173 6.84 0.35 6.18
CA LEU A 173 6.34 1.71 6.03
C LEU A 173 5.14 1.91 6.94
N THR A 174 5.26 2.89 7.83
CA THR A 174 4.20 3.26 8.80
C THR A 174 3.77 4.70 8.66
N THR A 175 4.67 5.58 8.21
CA THR A 175 4.43 7.03 8.18
C THR A 175 4.71 7.61 6.80
N VAL A 176 3.75 8.37 6.29
CA VAL A 176 3.90 9.25 5.13
C VAL A 176 3.76 10.70 5.57
N GLN A 177 4.65 11.58 5.11
CA GLN A 177 4.53 13.03 5.27
C GLN A 177 4.67 13.70 3.92
N GLY A 178 4.04 14.86 3.72
CA GLY A 178 3.97 15.47 2.39
C GLY A 178 3.22 14.59 1.40
N TYR A 179 3.23 14.96 0.13
CA TYR A 179 2.41 14.34 -0.90
C TYR A 179 3.07 13.08 -1.47
N ALA A 180 2.40 11.95 -1.30
CA ALA A 180 2.80 10.68 -1.90
C ALA A 180 1.60 9.98 -2.55
N ARG A 181 1.86 9.38 -3.71
CA ARG A 181 0.92 8.54 -4.44
C ARG A 181 1.47 7.12 -4.52
N LEU A 182 0.73 6.16 -4.00
CA LEU A 182 1.13 4.76 -3.88
C LEU A 182 0.16 3.92 -4.73
N GLU A 183 0.65 3.34 -5.82
CA GLU A 183 -0.20 2.73 -6.84
C GLU A 183 0.20 1.31 -7.22
N ALA A 184 -0.77 0.39 -7.19
CA ALA A 184 -0.67 -0.95 -7.78
C ALA A 184 -1.60 -1.01 -9.00
N LEU A 185 -1.07 -1.11 -10.22
CA LEU A 185 -1.89 -1.00 -11.44
C LEU A 185 -1.67 -2.21 -12.35
N ALA A 186 -2.66 -2.59 -13.15
CA ALA A 186 -2.51 -3.64 -14.18
C ALA A 186 -1.82 -4.91 -13.66
N GLY A 187 -2.19 -5.41 -12.48
CA GLY A 187 -1.61 -6.61 -11.87
C GLY A 187 -0.34 -6.39 -11.04
N GLY A 188 0.02 -5.15 -10.71
CA GLY A 188 1.16 -4.86 -9.81
C GLY A 188 0.81 -5.03 -8.33
N ALA A 189 1.83 -5.09 -7.46
CA ALA A 189 1.60 -5.16 -6.01
C ALA A 189 2.47 -4.19 -5.20
N LEU A 190 1.88 -3.60 -4.17
CA LEU A 190 2.56 -2.84 -3.13
C LEU A 190 2.33 -3.47 -1.77
N ARG A 191 3.37 -3.58 -0.95
CA ARG A 191 3.29 -4.13 0.41
C ARG A 191 3.56 -3.06 1.45
N PHE A 192 2.77 -3.00 2.51
CA PHE A 192 2.87 -2.04 3.61
C PHE A 192 2.87 -2.73 4.99
N GLY A 193 3.42 -2.03 5.97
CA GLY A 193 3.28 -2.37 7.38
C GLY A 193 1.93 -1.93 7.95
N ASP A 194 1.96 -1.35 9.15
CA ASP A 194 0.84 -0.65 9.75
C ASP A 194 0.83 0.81 9.25
N LEU A 195 0.24 1.06 8.08
CA LEU A 195 0.31 2.35 7.41
C LEU A 195 -0.77 3.31 7.93
N ALA A 196 -0.33 4.48 8.43
CA ALA A 196 -1.21 5.61 8.70
C ALA A 196 -1.25 6.56 7.50
N MET A 197 -2.43 6.73 6.93
CA MET A 197 -2.70 7.60 5.78
C MET A 197 -3.27 8.94 6.24
N THR A 198 -2.67 10.03 5.76
CA THR A 198 -3.08 11.41 6.05
C THR A 198 -3.66 12.08 4.81
N SER A 199 -3.97 13.39 4.87
CA SER A 199 -4.50 14.18 3.74
C SER A 199 -3.62 14.21 2.48
N ASN A 200 -2.37 13.78 2.61
CA ASN A 200 -1.37 13.87 1.56
C ASN A 200 -0.94 12.47 1.08
N THR A 201 -1.66 11.42 1.48
CA THR A 201 -1.37 10.04 1.12
C THR A 201 -2.52 9.47 0.32
N ASP A 202 -2.25 9.19 -0.95
CA ASP A 202 -3.18 8.50 -1.83
C ASP A 202 -2.71 7.05 -2.02
N ILE A 203 -3.59 6.08 -1.72
CA ILE A 203 -3.41 4.71 -2.22
C ILE A 203 -4.38 4.46 -3.37
N ALA A 204 -3.88 3.81 -4.41
CA ALA A 204 -4.71 3.35 -5.51
C ALA A 204 -4.34 1.93 -5.95
N ALA A 205 -5.35 1.13 -6.27
CA ALA A 205 -5.17 -0.07 -7.05
C ALA A 205 -6.24 -0.19 -8.13
N ASP A 206 -5.83 -0.60 -9.32
CA ASP A 206 -6.72 -0.61 -10.50
C ASP A 206 -6.39 -1.78 -11.42
N ASP A 207 -7.42 -2.33 -12.07
CA ASP A 207 -7.45 -3.60 -12.80
C ASP A 207 -7.29 -4.88 -11.93
N LEU A 208 -7.79 -5.98 -12.50
CA LEU A 208 -7.70 -7.31 -11.90
C LEU A 208 -6.25 -7.73 -11.62
N GLY A 209 -6.03 -8.24 -10.40
CA GLY A 209 -4.74 -8.73 -9.93
C GLY A 209 -3.85 -7.64 -9.35
N SER A 210 -4.26 -6.37 -9.39
CA SER A 210 -3.59 -5.30 -8.67
C SER A 210 -3.90 -5.38 -7.18
N THR A 211 -2.86 -5.36 -6.34
CA THR A 211 -3.02 -5.61 -4.90
C THR A 211 -2.26 -4.61 -4.04
N ILE A 212 -2.97 -4.03 -3.07
CA ILE A 212 -2.37 -3.41 -1.90
C ILE A 212 -2.36 -4.43 -0.76
N ILE A 213 -1.19 -4.82 -0.29
CA ILE A 213 -1.03 -5.75 0.83
C ILE A 213 -0.62 -4.95 2.05
N ALA A 214 -1.38 -5.00 3.15
CA ALA A 214 -1.08 -4.24 4.36
C ALA A 214 -1.20 -5.10 5.62
N SER A 215 -0.38 -4.78 6.63
CA SER A 215 -0.58 -5.34 7.97
C SER A 215 -1.82 -4.71 8.59
N SER A 216 -1.87 -3.38 8.67
CA SER A 216 -3.05 -2.62 9.08
C SER A 216 -3.11 -1.32 8.29
N LEU A 217 -4.30 -0.74 8.16
CA LEU A 217 -4.50 0.58 7.57
C LEU A 217 -5.22 1.49 8.56
N MET A 218 -4.71 2.71 8.71
CA MET A 218 -5.38 3.77 9.44
C MET A 218 -5.63 4.95 8.48
N LEU A 219 -6.90 5.17 8.15
CA LEU A 219 -7.35 6.23 7.26
C LEU A 219 -7.75 7.43 8.12
N GLU A 220 -6.99 8.52 8.08
CA GLU A 220 -7.36 9.79 8.73
C GLU A 220 -8.49 10.51 7.95
N PRO A 221 -9.15 11.53 8.54
CA PRO A 221 -10.32 12.21 7.95
C PRO A 221 -10.24 12.64 6.49
N SER A 222 -9.04 12.91 5.99
CA SER A 222 -8.80 13.41 4.64
C SER A 222 -7.98 12.46 3.77
N ALA A 223 -7.81 11.20 4.17
CA ALA A 223 -7.15 10.20 3.33
C ALA A 223 -7.91 9.97 2.00
N THR A 224 -7.20 9.44 0.99
CA THR A 224 -7.81 9.04 -0.30
C THR A 224 -7.52 7.57 -0.57
N VAL A 225 -8.57 6.80 -0.89
CA VAL A 225 -8.48 5.38 -1.24
C VAL A 225 -9.23 5.17 -2.57
N ALA A 226 -8.57 4.58 -3.55
CA ALA A 226 -9.19 4.20 -4.81
C ALA A 226 -8.83 2.76 -5.20
N ILE A 227 -9.73 1.82 -5.00
CA ILE A 227 -9.55 0.41 -5.36
C ILE A 227 -10.63 0.07 -6.38
N THR A 228 -10.26 -0.13 -7.63
CA THR A 228 -11.21 -0.20 -8.74
C THR A 228 -10.95 -1.38 -9.66
N ASP A 229 -11.95 -1.70 -10.47
CA ASP A 229 -11.89 -2.65 -11.58
C ASP A 229 -11.40 -4.05 -11.17
N GLY A 230 -11.84 -4.49 -10.00
CA GLY A 230 -11.52 -5.81 -9.43
C GLY A 230 -10.17 -5.88 -8.73
N ALA A 231 -9.50 -4.75 -8.51
CA ALA A 231 -8.33 -4.65 -7.65
C ALA A 231 -8.68 -4.91 -6.18
N GLU A 232 -7.66 -5.19 -5.37
CA GLU A 232 -7.85 -5.68 -4.00
C GLU A 232 -6.95 -4.99 -2.96
N ILE A 233 -7.50 -4.78 -1.76
CA ILE A 233 -6.71 -4.63 -0.53
C ILE A 233 -6.70 -5.97 0.22
N GLU A 234 -5.52 -6.54 0.43
CA GLU A 234 -5.29 -7.65 1.34
C GLU A 234 -4.83 -7.13 2.70
N LEU A 235 -5.57 -7.45 3.76
CA LEU A 235 -5.34 -6.94 5.10
C LEU A 235 -5.17 -8.09 6.09
N ALA A 236 -4.01 -8.16 6.76
CA ALA A 236 -3.76 -9.17 7.80
C ALA A 236 -4.30 -8.76 9.19
N GLY A 237 -4.45 -7.46 9.39
CA GLY A 237 -4.85 -6.80 10.63
C GLY A 237 -6.06 -5.89 10.39
N SER A 238 -6.06 -4.72 11.00
CA SER A 238 -7.30 -3.93 11.14
C SER A 238 -7.37 -2.75 10.18
N LEU A 239 -8.59 -2.38 9.80
CA LEU A 239 -8.89 -1.17 9.04
C LEU A 239 -9.56 -0.16 9.98
N GLN A 240 -8.81 0.87 10.35
CA GLN A 240 -9.38 2.04 11.00
C GLN A 240 -9.79 3.04 9.93
N ASN A 241 -11.07 3.38 9.88
CA ASN A 241 -11.59 4.39 8.97
C ASN A 241 -12.05 5.60 9.77
N ALA A 242 -11.31 6.71 9.72
CA ALA A 242 -11.73 8.00 10.28
C ALA A 242 -12.09 9.01 9.17
N MET A 243 -12.16 8.58 7.90
CA MET A 243 -12.49 9.43 6.76
C MET A 243 -13.88 10.04 6.88
N THR A 244 -14.02 11.31 6.53
CA THR A 244 -15.32 12.03 6.58
C THR A 244 -15.86 12.39 5.20
N ASN A 245 -15.18 11.97 4.14
CA ASN A 245 -15.58 12.23 2.76
C ASN A 245 -15.73 10.91 2.00
N ALA A 246 -16.97 10.43 1.86
CA ALA A 246 -17.29 9.21 1.13
C ALA A 246 -16.79 9.23 -0.33
N ALA A 247 -16.72 10.40 -0.97
CA ALA A 247 -16.23 10.49 -2.35
C ALA A 247 -14.72 10.22 -2.50
N ALA A 248 -13.96 10.29 -1.39
CA ALA A 248 -12.54 9.95 -1.37
C ALA A 248 -12.29 8.45 -1.08
N PHE A 249 -13.34 7.68 -0.78
CA PHE A 249 -13.30 6.22 -0.62
C PHE A 249 -13.97 5.58 -1.83
N ASN A 250 -13.22 5.39 -2.91
CA ASN A 250 -13.71 4.79 -4.13
C ASN A 250 -13.39 3.29 -4.14
N MET A 251 -14.32 2.47 -3.68
CA MET A 251 -14.19 1.00 -3.69
C MET A 251 -15.40 0.29 -4.32
N ASP A 252 -16.25 1.02 -5.07
CA ASP A 252 -17.48 0.46 -5.67
C ASP A 252 -17.23 -0.79 -6.52
N THR A 253 -16.04 -0.89 -7.13
CA THR A 253 -15.58 -2.03 -7.93
C THR A 253 -14.33 -2.70 -7.34
N GLY A 254 -13.98 -2.37 -6.09
CA GLY A 254 -12.80 -2.86 -5.38
C GLY A 254 -13.12 -3.83 -4.25
N LEU A 255 -12.16 -4.71 -3.96
CA LEU A 255 -12.29 -5.75 -2.96
C LEU A 255 -11.49 -5.40 -1.70
N LEU A 256 -12.03 -5.76 -0.55
CA LEU A 256 -11.30 -5.85 0.71
C LEU A 256 -11.25 -7.31 1.16
N ARG A 257 -10.06 -7.88 1.30
CA ARG A 257 -9.86 -9.22 1.83
C ARG A 257 -9.18 -9.17 3.18
N ILE A 258 -9.81 -9.78 4.17
CA ILE A 258 -9.27 -9.91 5.52
C ILE A 258 -8.69 -11.32 5.67
N LEU A 259 -7.39 -11.40 5.88
CA LEU A 259 -6.60 -12.63 6.02
C LEU A 259 -5.95 -12.74 7.41
N GLY A 260 -5.24 -13.84 7.65
CA GLY A 260 -4.42 -14.05 8.85
C GLY A 260 -5.09 -14.90 9.93
N THR A 261 -4.58 -14.81 11.16
CA THR A 261 -5.04 -15.62 12.31
C THR A 261 -5.44 -14.76 13.52
N GLY A 262 -5.62 -13.46 13.31
CA GLY A 262 -5.96 -12.48 14.35
C GLY A 262 -7.46 -12.24 14.54
N LEU A 263 -7.77 -11.21 15.34
CA LEU A 263 -9.09 -10.61 15.49
C LEU A 263 -9.10 -9.21 14.86
N PRO A 264 -8.97 -9.09 13.52
CA PRO A 264 -8.98 -7.81 12.85
C PRO A 264 -10.32 -7.12 13.04
N TRP A 265 -10.29 -5.81 13.26
CA TRP A 265 -11.48 -4.97 13.27
C TRP A 265 -11.58 -4.14 11.99
N LEU A 266 -12.81 -3.90 11.57
CA LEU A 266 -13.16 -3.11 10.41
C LEU A 266 -14.12 -2.02 10.88
N GLU A 267 -13.62 -0.79 10.89
CA GLU A 267 -14.42 0.38 11.16
C GLU A 267 -15.30 0.70 9.94
N VAL A 268 -16.62 0.69 10.16
CA VAL A 268 -17.59 1.12 9.13
C VAL A 268 -17.64 2.65 9.07
N ALA A 269 -18.32 3.20 8.06
CA ALA A 269 -18.38 4.66 7.86
C ALA A 269 -19.60 5.15 7.06
N GLY A 270 -20.40 4.23 6.50
CA GLY A 270 -21.51 4.60 5.63
C GLY A 270 -22.69 5.13 6.44
N GLN A 271 -23.41 6.10 5.91
CA GLN A 271 -24.71 6.47 6.48
C GLN A 271 -25.69 5.30 6.29
N ASP A 272 -26.46 4.92 7.32
CA ASP A 272 -27.56 3.98 7.14
C ASP A 272 -28.71 4.61 6.33
N LEU A 273 -28.80 4.22 5.06
CA LEU A 273 -29.81 4.60 4.08
C LEU A 273 -30.65 3.39 3.62
N GLY A 274 -30.51 2.24 4.28
CA GLY A 274 -31.20 1.01 3.91
C GLY A 274 -30.73 0.38 2.60
N ALA A 275 -31.48 -0.62 2.12
CA ALA A 275 -31.09 -1.49 1.01
C ALA A 275 -31.16 -0.88 -0.40
N LEU A 276 -31.43 0.43 -0.53
CA LEU A 276 -31.54 1.11 -1.83
C LEU A 276 -30.18 1.66 -2.34
N VAL A 277 -29.15 1.66 -1.49
CA VAL A 277 -27.82 2.12 -1.86
C VAL A 277 -27.11 1.06 -2.70
N THR A 278 -26.56 1.48 -3.85
CA THR A 278 -25.89 0.58 -4.80
C THR A 278 -24.48 1.05 -5.21
N SER A 279 -24.02 2.20 -4.69
CA SER A 279 -22.68 2.77 -4.94
C SER A 279 -22.37 3.88 -3.94
N GLY A 280 -21.09 4.18 -3.71
CA GLY A 280 -20.62 5.23 -2.83
C GLY A 280 -20.88 4.94 -1.35
N ASN A 281 -21.00 6.00 -0.52
CA ASN A 281 -21.34 5.88 0.90
C ASN A 281 -20.39 4.97 1.70
N PHE A 282 -19.08 5.05 1.41
CA PHE A 282 -18.05 4.16 1.96
C PHE A 282 -18.27 2.66 1.67
N GLY A 283 -19.15 2.34 0.72
CA GLY A 283 -19.37 0.98 0.28
C GLY A 283 -18.23 0.45 -0.58
N MET A 284 -18.23 -0.86 -0.77
CA MET A 284 -17.25 -1.57 -1.58
C MET A 284 -17.92 -2.67 -2.41
N MET A 285 -17.23 -3.15 -3.45
CA MET A 285 -17.74 -4.25 -4.27
C MET A 285 -17.93 -5.52 -3.45
N GLN A 286 -16.87 -5.97 -2.77
CA GLN A 286 -16.90 -7.22 -2.03
C GLN A 286 -16.00 -7.15 -0.80
N LEU A 287 -16.53 -7.61 0.33
CA LEU A 287 -15.75 -7.99 1.50
C LEU A 287 -15.51 -9.50 1.47
N VAL A 288 -14.25 -9.89 1.63
CA VAL A 288 -13.85 -11.29 1.73
C VAL A 288 -13.25 -11.57 3.10
N VAL A 289 -13.75 -12.58 3.81
CA VAL A 289 -13.27 -12.95 5.14
C VAL A 289 -12.67 -14.36 5.13
N GLY A 290 -11.38 -14.43 5.43
CA GLY A 290 -10.60 -15.66 5.45
C GLY A 290 -10.20 -16.16 4.06
N SER A 291 -9.68 -17.38 4.05
CA SER A 291 -9.29 -18.11 2.84
C SER A 291 -9.76 -19.56 2.94
N PRO A 292 -9.72 -20.35 1.86
CA PRO A 292 -10.01 -21.79 1.93
C PRO A 292 -9.11 -22.56 2.92
N THR A 293 -7.96 -21.99 3.30
CA THR A 293 -6.97 -22.60 4.21
C THR A 293 -6.87 -21.90 5.55
N ASP A 294 -7.35 -20.66 5.67
CA ASP A 294 -7.18 -19.81 6.85
C ASP A 294 -8.52 -19.33 7.39
N THR A 295 -8.75 -19.60 8.67
CA THR A 295 -9.93 -19.13 9.40
C THR A 295 -9.64 -17.80 10.08
N VAL A 296 -10.47 -16.80 9.83
CA VAL A 296 -10.39 -15.45 10.42
C VAL A 296 -11.66 -15.17 11.21
N THR A 297 -11.56 -14.41 12.31
CA THR A 297 -12.72 -13.77 12.95
C THR A 297 -12.59 -12.26 12.83
N ALA A 298 -13.29 -11.67 11.87
CA ALA A 298 -13.31 -10.22 11.64
C ALA A 298 -14.47 -9.58 12.42
N ILE A 299 -14.25 -8.40 12.98
CA ILE A 299 -15.21 -7.70 13.83
C ILE A 299 -15.54 -6.34 13.21
N LEU A 300 -16.81 -6.07 12.97
CA LEU A 300 -17.26 -4.75 12.56
C LEU A 300 -17.38 -3.83 13.78
N THR A 301 -16.94 -2.59 13.60
CA THR A 301 -17.00 -1.55 14.64
C THR A 301 -17.52 -0.23 14.06
N ASP A 302 -18.18 0.54 14.92
CA ASP A 302 -18.68 1.89 14.69
C ASP A 302 -18.25 2.70 15.92
N ILE A 303 -17.06 3.31 15.86
CA ILE A 303 -16.40 3.99 16.97
C ILE A 303 -16.15 5.47 16.64
N TYR A 304 -15.94 5.79 15.37
CA TYR A 304 -15.82 7.12 14.82
C TYR A 304 -17.15 7.51 14.16
N ASP A 305 -17.39 8.82 14.09
CA ASP A 305 -18.57 9.42 13.45
C ASP A 305 -18.08 10.00 12.13
N ASN A 306 -18.04 9.13 11.13
CA ASN A 306 -17.57 9.33 9.77
C ASN A 306 -18.68 9.82 8.85
N ASP A 307 -19.94 9.44 9.11
CA ASP A 307 -21.10 9.83 8.33
C ASP A 307 -21.52 11.30 8.52
N GLY A 308 -21.01 11.94 9.59
CA GLY A 308 -21.22 13.35 9.89
C GLY A 308 -22.61 13.68 10.43
N LEU A 309 -23.37 12.67 10.85
CA LEU A 309 -24.73 12.81 11.38
C LEU A 309 -24.79 12.79 12.91
N GLY A 310 -23.67 12.56 13.59
CA GLY A 310 -23.59 12.49 15.04
C GLY A 310 -23.57 11.04 15.54
N GLN A 311 -22.77 10.78 16.58
CA GLN A 311 -22.58 9.46 17.24
C GLN A 311 -23.84 8.71 17.72
N ASP A 312 -25.03 9.30 17.63
CA ASP A 312 -26.30 8.66 18.00
C ASP A 312 -26.93 7.90 16.82
N ALA A 313 -26.51 8.19 15.58
CA ALA A 313 -26.88 7.42 14.38
C ALA A 313 -25.82 6.33 14.16
N ARG A 314 -26.26 5.10 13.89
CA ARG A 314 -25.33 4.01 13.57
C ARG A 314 -24.90 4.07 12.11
N GLU A 315 -23.64 3.79 11.91
CA GLU A 315 -23.05 3.66 10.59
C GLU A 315 -23.28 2.27 10.01
N ALA A 316 -23.32 2.18 8.69
CA ALA A 316 -23.63 0.99 7.93
C ALA A 316 -22.47 0.56 7.02
N LEU A 317 -22.39 -0.75 6.78
CA LEU A 317 -21.53 -1.35 5.76
C LEU A 317 -22.34 -1.73 4.53
N TYR A 318 -21.88 -1.29 3.35
CA TYR A 318 -22.48 -1.61 2.06
C TYR A 318 -21.54 -2.45 1.21
N LEU A 319 -22.02 -3.62 0.77
CA LEU A 319 -21.29 -4.57 -0.06
C LEU A 319 -22.08 -4.81 -1.36
N PHE A 320 -21.67 -4.15 -2.44
CA PHE A 320 -22.54 -3.99 -3.62
C PHE A 320 -22.62 -5.20 -4.54
N GLY A 321 -21.63 -6.09 -4.51
CA GLY A 321 -21.45 -7.12 -5.52
C GLY A 321 -21.23 -6.52 -6.92
N SER A 322 -20.54 -7.25 -7.79
CA SER A 322 -20.39 -6.90 -9.21
C SER A 322 -19.73 -8.05 -9.97
N GLY A 323 -19.75 -8.04 -11.30
CA GLY A 323 -19.01 -9.01 -12.12
C GLY A 323 -19.42 -10.47 -11.91
N GLY A 324 -20.63 -10.72 -11.38
CA GLY A 324 -21.10 -12.06 -10.99
C GLY A 324 -20.68 -12.52 -9.59
N LEU A 325 -20.06 -11.64 -8.79
CA LEU A 325 -19.75 -11.87 -7.39
C LEU A 325 -20.80 -11.23 -6.48
N ASP A 326 -21.17 -11.94 -5.41
CA ASP A 326 -21.91 -11.37 -4.29
C ASP A 326 -21.03 -10.38 -3.49
N GLY A 327 -21.66 -9.50 -2.72
CA GLY A 327 -20.96 -8.52 -1.90
C GLY A 327 -20.20 -9.11 -0.70
N LEU A 328 -20.59 -10.30 -0.23
CA LEU A 328 -19.90 -10.97 0.88
C LEU A 328 -19.39 -12.34 0.44
N ALA A 329 -18.09 -12.57 0.65
CA ALA A 329 -17.46 -13.88 0.54
C ALA A 329 -16.86 -14.32 1.87
N MET A 330 -17.11 -15.56 2.29
CA MET A 330 -16.57 -16.14 3.52
C MET A 330 -16.00 -17.52 3.24
N TYR A 331 -14.83 -17.82 3.83
CA TYR A 331 -14.13 -19.08 3.61
C TYR A 331 -13.60 -19.71 4.90
N GLY A 332 -13.39 -21.03 4.86
CA GLY A 332 -12.63 -21.74 5.89
C GLY A 332 -13.29 -21.74 7.26
N GLY A 333 -14.63 -21.64 7.32
CA GLY A 333 -15.38 -21.51 8.55
C GLY A 333 -15.14 -20.17 9.28
N SER A 334 -14.69 -19.14 8.57
CA SER A 334 -14.43 -17.81 9.13
C SER A 334 -15.68 -17.15 9.71
N GLN A 335 -15.48 -16.17 10.58
CA GLN A 335 -16.55 -15.44 11.24
C GLN A 335 -16.49 -13.96 10.89
N LEU A 336 -17.65 -13.39 10.60
CA LEU A 336 -17.86 -11.94 10.55
C LEU A 336 -18.81 -11.58 11.69
N VAL A 337 -18.25 -10.90 12.70
CA VAL A 337 -19.01 -10.39 13.85
C VAL A 337 -19.59 -9.04 13.47
N ILE A 338 -20.87 -9.02 13.13
CA ILE A 338 -21.58 -7.81 12.68
C ILE A 338 -22.15 -7.00 13.84
N GLY A 339 -22.32 -7.61 15.02
CA GLY A 339 -22.81 -6.88 16.18
C GLY A 339 -24.18 -6.27 15.92
N ASP A 340 -24.29 -4.98 16.20
CA ASP A 340 -25.46 -4.15 16.00
C ASP A 340 -25.29 -3.14 14.84
N VAL A 341 -24.18 -3.25 14.09
CA VAL A 341 -23.85 -2.46 12.89
C VAL A 341 -24.73 -2.90 11.73
N PRO A 342 -25.56 -2.03 11.13
CA PRO A 342 -26.28 -2.37 9.90
C PRO A 342 -25.34 -2.82 8.77
N VAL A 343 -25.60 -3.99 8.19
CA VAL A 343 -24.82 -4.49 7.04
C VAL A 343 -25.77 -4.85 5.91
N TYR A 344 -25.54 -4.26 4.74
CA TYR A 344 -26.28 -4.52 3.53
C TYR A 344 -25.35 -5.16 2.50
N ALA A 345 -25.67 -6.38 2.08
CA ALA A 345 -24.88 -7.12 1.10
C ALA A 345 -25.72 -7.56 -0.09
N PHE A 346 -25.18 -7.39 -1.28
CA PHE A 346 -25.74 -7.96 -2.50
C PHE A 346 -25.53 -9.48 -2.48
N ILE A 347 -26.63 -10.23 -2.45
CA ILE A 347 -26.62 -11.68 -2.42
C ILE A 347 -27.69 -12.16 -3.41
N ASP A 348 -27.30 -13.02 -4.35
CA ASP A 348 -28.21 -13.65 -5.31
C ASP A 348 -29.15 -12.65 -6.02
N GLY A 349 -28.58 -11.52 -6.47
CA GLY A 349 -29.29 -10.53 -7.28
C GLY A 349 -30.01 -9.42 -6.50
N SER A 350 -29.95 -9.40 -5.16
CA SER A 350 -30.63 -8.39 -4.34
C SER A 350 -29.77 -7.89 -3.18
N MET A 351 -29.92 -6.61 -2.81
CA MET A 351 -29.37 -6.08 -1.56
C MET A 351 -30.18 -6.60 -0.37
N ILE A 352 -29.52 -7.26 0.58
CA ILE A 352 -30.11 -7.86 1.77
C ILE A 352 -29.47 -7.26 3.03
N GLU A 353 -30.29 -6.86 4.00
CA GLU A 353 -29.82 -6.54 5.35
C GLU A 353 -29.46 -7.84 6.08
N LEU A 354 -28.20 -8.02 6.48
CA LEU A 354 -27.72 -9.29 7.03
C LEU A 354 -28.37 -9.67 8.37
N HIS A 355 -28.75 -8.69 9.20
CA HIS A 355 -29.47 -8.95 10.46
C HIS A 355 -30.84 -9.61 10.23
N SER A 356 -31.49 -9.32 9.11
CA SER A 356 -32.79 -9.92 8.75
C SER A 356 -32.73 -11.43 8.52
N LEU A 357 -31.52 -11.97 8.30
CA LEU A 357 -31.29 -13.40 8.08
C LEU A 357 -31.32 -14.21 9.40
N PHE A 358 -31.20 -13.55 10.55
CA PHE A 358 -31.21 -14.20 11.85
C PHE A 358 -32.64 -14.52 12.29
N GLY A 359 -32.87 -15.75 12.74
CA GLY A 359 -34.08 -16.13 13.44
C GLY A 359 -34.18 -15.48 14.82
N ALA A 360 -35.37 -15.47 15.41
CA ALA A 360 -35.58 -14.92 16.76
C ALA A 360 -34.67 -15.59 17.80
N GLY A 361 -33.83 -14.79 18.47
CA GLY A 361 -32.87 -15.27 19.49
C GLY A 361 -31.62 -15.96 18.94
N GLN A 362 -31.46 -16.02 17.61
CA GLN A 362 -30.26 -16.57 16.98
C GLN A 362 -29.11 -15.55 17.08
N THR A 363 -27.95 -16.00 17.55
CA THR A 363 -26.72 -15.19 17.68
C THR A 363 -25.62 -15.61 16.72
N VAL A 364 -25.72 -16.80 16.13
CA VAL A 364 -24.79 -17.32 15.12
C VAL A 364 -25.60 -17.89 13.96
N LEU A 365 -25.28 -17.44 12.75
CA LEU A 365 -25.92 -17.86 11.51
C LEU A 365 -24.85 -18.46 10.58
N PRO A 366 -24.93 -19.75 10.22
CA PRO A 366 -24.10 -20.31 9.17
C PRO A 366 -24.38 -19.58 7.85
N PHE A 367 -23.33 -19.02 7.26
CA PHE A 367 -23.38 -18.31 5.98
C PHE A 367 -22.85 -19.24 4.88
N ASN A 368 -23.71 -20.19 4.47
CA ASN A 368 -23.37 -21.23 3.50
C ASN A 368 -24.11 -21.05 2.17
N ILE A 369 -24.33 -19.79 1.76
CA ILE A 369 -24.98 -19.47 0.49
C ILE A 369 -23.95 -19.58 -0.64
N GLY A 370 -24.28 -20.34 -1.69
CA GLY A 370 -23.39 -20.51 -2.84
C GLY A 370 -22.09 -21.23 -2.47
N ARG A 371 -20.95 -20.55 -2.62
CA ARG A 371 -19.60 -21.08 -2.30
C ARG A 371 -19.08 -20.65 -0.93
N ASN A 372 -19.88 -19.93 -0.16
CA ASN A 372 -19.48 -19.44 1.15
C ASN A 372 -19.41 -20.58 2.17
N ASP A 373 -18.43 -20.48 3.07
CA ASP A 373 -18.21 -21.37 4.21
C ASP A 373 -17.77 -20.53 5.41
N GLY A 374 -18.72 -20.07 6.21
CA GLY A 374 -18.48 -19.18 7.33
C GLY A 374 -19.69 -18.93 8.20
N TYR A 375 -19.59 -17.94 9.10
CA TYR A 375 -20.62 -17.61 10.08
C TYR A 375 -20.77 -16.10 10.26
N LEU A 376 -22.01 -15.62 10.22
CA LEU A 376 -22.38 -14.31 10.74
C LEU A 376 -22.65 -14.41 12.24
N VAL A 377 -22.14 -13.45 13.01
CA VAL A 377 -22.22 -13.48 14.48
C VAL A 377 -22.74 -12.16 15.04
N ILE A 378 -23.77 -12.27 15.90
CA ILE A 378 -24.26 -11.21 16.77
C ILE A 378 -23.92 -11.64 18.22
N PRO A 379 -22.89 -11.05 18.85
CA PRO A 379 -22.45 -11.46 20.17
C PRO A 379 -23.50 -11.15 21.24
N GLU A 380 -23.53 -11.96 22.31
CA GLU A 380 -24.38 -11.67 23.46
C GLU A 380 -23.95 -10.36 24.15
N PRO A 381 -24.88 -9.61 24.79
CA PRO A 381 -24.60 -8.28 25.36
C PRO A 381 -23.41 -8.23 26.35
N ALA A 382 -23.15 -9.30 27.10
CA ALA A 382 -22.02 -9.36 28.04
C ALA A 382 -20.65 -9.44 27.32
N THR A 383 -20.60 -9.99 26.11
CA THR A 383 -19.40 -10.10 25.28
C THR A 383 -19.06 -8.77 24.62
N VAL A 384 -20.08 -7.96 24.30
CA VAL A 384 -19.93 -6.57 23.78
C VAL A 384 -19.14 -5.70 24.77
N VAL A 385 -19.43 -5.79 26.07
CA VAL A 385 -18.75 -4.99 27.10
C VAL A 385 -17.25 -5.32 27.20
N LEU A 386 -16.85 -6.58 27.03
CA LEU A 386 -15.44 -6.99 27.00
C LEU A 386 -14.74 -6.57 25.69
N LEU A 387 -15.45 -6.68 24.56
CA LEU A 387 -15.04 -6.25 23.23
C LEU A 387 -14.98 -4.72 23.05
N VAL A 388 -15.54 -3.94 23.98
CA VAL A 388 -15.46 -2.46 23.96
C VAL A 388 -14.47 -1.95 25.02
N LEU A 389 -14.44 -2.53 26.23
CA LEU A 389 -13.57 -2.06 27.34
C LEU A 389 -12.09 -2.48 27.22
N GLY A 390 -11.79 -3.64 26.64
CA GLY A 390 -10.40 -4.03 26.36
C GLY A 390 -9.69 -3.05 25.40
N TRP A 391 -10.46 -2.28 24.64
CA TRP A 391 -10.06 -1.65 23.39
C TRP A 391 -9.83 -0.15 23.52
N ALA A 392 -10.59 0.53 24.38
CA ALA A 392 -10.27 1.89 24.82
C ALA A 392 -8.89 2.00 25.53
N LEU A 393 -8.36 0.89 26.08
CA LEU A 393 -7.04 0.83 26.70
C LEU A 393 -5.89 0.79 25.68
N VAL A 394 -6.11 0.20 24.49
CA VAL A 394 -5.10 0.09 23.42
C VAL A 394 -4.88 1.45 22.74
N ARG A 395 -5.93 2.28 22.64
CA ARG A 395 -5.89 3.68 22.14
C ARG A 395 -4.88 4.59 22.86
N ARG A 396 -4.47 4.29 24.10
CA ARG A 396 -3.53 5.15 24.87
C ARG A 396 -2.05 4.99 24.51
N ARG A 397 -1.68 4.07 23.60
CA ARG A 397 -0.26 3.83 23.26
C ARG A 397 0.27 4.54 22.02
N VAL A 398 -0.56 5.32 21.30
CA VAL A 398 -0.06 6.23 20.26
C VAL A 398 0.22 7.60 20.90
N PRO A 399 1.47 8.08 20.96
CA PRO A 399 1.75 9.38 21.54
C PRO A 399 1.15 10.47 20.65
N ARG A 400 0.18 11.21 21.17
CA ARG A 400 -0.14 12.55 20.64
C ARG A 400 1.11 13.40 20.74
N ARG A 401 1.88 13.51 19.66
CA ARG A 401 2.87 14.58 19.55
C ARG A 401 2.10 15.86 19.27
N ARG A 402 2.16 16.77 20.24
CA ARG A 402 1.89 18.19 20.00
C ARG A 402 2.82 18.63 18.88
N VAL A 403 2.23 19.10 17.78
CA VAL A 403 2.88 20.08 16.91
C VAL A 403 2.69 21.43 17.54
#